data_AF-D6U1J7-F1
#
_entry.id   AF-D6U1J7-F1
#
_cell.length_a   1.000
_cell.length_b   1.000
_cell.length_c   1.000
_cell.angle_alpha   90.00
_cell.angle_beta   90.00
_cell.angle_gamma   90.00
#
_symmetry.space_group_name_H-M   'P 1'
#
loop_
_entity.id
_entity.type
_entity.pdbx_description
1 polymer ?
#
loop_
_entity_poly.entity_id
_entity_poly.type
_entity_poly.pdbx_seq_one_letter_code
_entity_poly.pdbx_strand_id
1 'polypeptide(L)'
;MSVDKNIFRHLRRNQPETFDFHTGDHAPNRWRSDEVIDRYVPTHCCYCGVQCGMYLKVARGRVVGVEPREDFPLNHGMLCPKGSTAYQTAHHPDRLTRPLMGRHGKNSPLEPASWDEALDTIAQRFQALQAEHGRDCVSVFSGSSTTNEKCYIMGKFARVALGTRHCDYNGRLCMSSATGASERSLGIDRAANPISDMLRILQGRIALVQGQVFIVAIIVIAQLWLVSDALYELLSGRVASLAWLALASVLGFALALIVVFWPRRRIEEP
;
A
#
# COMPACT_ATOMS: atom_id res chain seq x y z
N MET A 1 -11.56 -11.41 2.13
CA MET A 1 -12.08 -11.17 3.50
C MET A 1 -12.80 -9.82 3.50
N SER A 2 -14.09 -9.83 3.20
CA SER A 2 -14.96 -8.68 3.44
C SER A 2 -15.13 -8.57 4.95
N VAL A 3 -14.59 -7.52 5.57
CA VAL A 3 -14.96 -7.18 6.94
C VAL A 3 -16.46 -6.93 6.94
N ASP A 4 -17.21 -7.59 7.81
CA ASP A 4 -18.64 -7.31 7.95
C ASP A 4 -18.79 -5.82 8.35
N LYS A 5 -19.20 -4.98 7.39
CA LYS A 5 -19.37 -3.55 7.63
C LYS A 5 -20.49 -3.28 8.65
N ASN A 6 -21.31 -4.28 8.98
CA ASN A 6 -22.39 -4.15 9.95
C ASN A 6 -21.92 -4.14 11.41
N ILE A 7 -20.67 -4.54 11.72
CA ILE A 7 -20.19 -4.51 13.13
C ILE A 7 -20.16 -3.10 13.71
N PHE A 8 -20.12 -2.07 12.86
CA PHE A 8 -20.14 -0.66 13.27
C PHE A 8 -21.51 0.00 13.08
N ARG A 9 -22.53 -0.76 12.64
CA ARG A 9 -23.84 -0.21 12.29
C ARG A 9 -24.56 0.41 13.50
N HIS A 10 -24.35 -0.12 14.69
CA HIS A 10 -24.89 0.46 15.93
C HIS A 10 -24.18 1.75 16.36
N LEU A 11 -22.89 1.93 16.00
CA LEU A 11 -22.17 3.20 16.17
C LEU A 11 -22.56 4.24 15.11
N ARG A 12 -23.05 3.78 13.95
CA ARG A 12 -23.56 4.62 12.85
C ARG A 12 -25.00 5.12 13.07
N ARG A 13 -25.67 4.74 14.17
CA ARG A 13 -27.11 5.01 14.39
C ARG A 13 -27.50 6.50 14.37
N ASN A 14 -26.54 7.42 14.46
CA ASN A 14 -26.74 8.88 14.36
C ASN A 14 -25.83 9.56 13.33
N GLN A 15 -25.27 8.85 12.35
CA GLN A 15 -24.50 9.48 11.26
C GLN A 15 -25.28 9.38 9.94
N PRO A 16 -25.83 10.49 9.40
CA PRO A 16 -26.62 10.48 8.18
C PRO A 16 -25.86 10.03 6.92
N GLU A 17 -24.53 9.87 6.96
CA GLU A 17 -23.73 9.69 5.76
C GLU A 17 -22.52 8.78 6.00
N THR A 18 -22.73 7.46 5.92
CA THR A 18 -21.62 6.61 5.45
C THR A 18 -21.52 6.79 3.95
N PHE A 19 -20.56 7.59 3.51
CA PHE A 19 -20.24 7.72 2.10
C PHE A 19 -19.89 6.34 1.52
N ASP A 20 -20.80 5.75 0.76
CA ASP A 20 -20.54 4.50 0.07
C ASP A 20 -19.91 4.80 -1.28
N PHE A 21 -18.63 4.47 -1.42
CA PHE A 21 -17.90 4.61 -2.69
C PHE A 21 -18.57 3.83 -3.86
N HIS A 22 -19.51 2.92 -3.56
CA HIS A 22 -20.27 2.16 -4.55
C HIS A 22 -21.64 2.76 -4.90
N THR A 23 -22.19 3.71 -4.12
CA THR A 23 -23.50 4.33 -4.44
C THR A 23 -23.39 5.46 -5.45
N GLY A 24 -22.19 6.00 -5.68
CA GLY A 24 -21.96 7.12 -6.60
C GLY A 24 -22.40 8.48 -6.03
N ASP A 25 -22.71 8.54 -4.73
CA ASP A 25 -22.98 9.79 -4.03
C ASP A 25 -21.75 10.72 -4.08
N HIS A 26 -21.92 11.99 -3.69
CA HIS A 26 -20.78 12.92 -3.60
C HIS A 26 -20.05 12.76 -2.27
N ALA A 27 -18.71 12.74 -2.31
CA ALA A 27 -17.91 12.72 -1.09
C ALA A 27 -18.29 13.92 -0.20
N PRO A 28 -18.40 13.76 1.13
CA PRO A 28 -18.84 14.82 2.04
C PRO A 28 -17.92 16.05 1.99
N ASN A 29 -16.67 15.86 1.56
CA ASN A 29 -15.75 16.95 1.23
C ASN A 29 -15.66 17.11 -0.29
N ARG A 30 -16.45 18.03 -0.85
CA ARG A 30 -16.29 18.44 -2.26
C ARG A 30 -14.94 19.12 -2.44
N TRP A 31 -14.22 18.76 -3.49
CA TRP A 31 -13.02 19.47 -3.92
C TRP A 31 -13.37 20.94 -4.18
N ARG A 32 -12.59 21.85 -3.61
CA ARG A 32 -12.75 23.30 -3.75
C ARG A 32 -11.54 23.86 -4.50
N SER A 33 -11.78 24.47 -5.66
CA SER A 33 -10.72 25.10 -6.46
C SER A 33 -10.20 26.40 -5.85
N ASP A 34 -10.97 27.03 -4.97
CA ASP A 34 -10.72 28.31 -4.33
C ASP A 34 -9.93 28.19 -3.00
N GLU A 35 -9.54 26.97 -2.62
CA GLU A 35 -8.87 26.72 -1.34
C GLU A 35 -7.41 27.20 -1.36
N VAL A 36 -7.10 28.22 -0.54
CA VAL A 36 -5.74 28.75 -0.39
C VAL A 36 -4.91 27.77 0.46
N ILE A 37 -3.78 27.31 -0.10
CA ILE A 37 -2.90 26.34 0.55
C ILE A 37 -1.87 27.07 1.41
N ASP A 38 -1.86 26.78 2.71
CA ASP A 38 -0.91 27.38 3.66
C ASP A 38 0.47 26.73 3.56
N ARG A 39 0.50 25.40 3.35
CA ARG A 39 1.75 24.61 3.36
C ARG A 39 1.66 23.35 2.52
N TYR A 40 2.77 23.02 1.87
CA TYR A 40 3.02 21.72 1.26
C TYR A 40 3.93 20.89 2.16
N VAL A 41 3.50 19.67 2.51
CA VAL A 41 4.27 18.77 3.39
C VAL A 41 4.75 17.55 2.60
N PRO A 42 6.06 17.36 2.40
CA PRO A 42 6.57 16.20 1.68
C PRO A 42 6.29 14.91 2.46
N THR A 43 5.82 13.89 1.75
CA THR A 43 5.53 12.56 2.30
C THR A 43 5.58 11.49 1.20
N HIS A 44 5.31 10.24 1.58
CA HIS A 44 5.13 9.11 0.67
C HIS A 44 3.68 8.63 0.66
N CYS A 45 3.24 8.14 -0.50
CA CYS A 45 1.97 7.46 -0.66
C CYS A 45 1.89 6.22 0.26
N CYS A 46 0.82 6.13 1.06
CA CYS A 46 0.64 5.10 2.10
C CYS A 46 0.07 3.77 1.58
N TYR A 47 -0.05 3.58 0.26
CA TYR A 47 -0.69 2.40 -0.32
C TYR A 47 0.30 1.27 -0.65
N CYS A 48 0.72 1.15 -1.90
CA CYS A 48 1.54 0.03 -2.36
C CYS A 48 3.03 0.24 -2.05
N GLY A 49 3.82 -0.84 -2.18
CA GLY A 49 5.25 -0.84 -1.92
C GLY A 49 6.10 0.05 -2.84
N VAL A 50 5.51 0.65 -3.87
CA VAL A 50 6.18 1.67 -4.71
C VAL A 50 6.47 2.93 -3.89
N GLN A 51 5.60 3.32 -2.96
CA GLN A 51 5.80 4.50 -2.10
C GLN A 51 6.17 5.79 -2.86
N CYS A 52 5.34 6.15 -3.84
CA CYS A 52 5.49 7.37 -4.64
C CYS A 52 5.63 8.62 -3.74
N GLY A 53 6.51 9.55 -4.10
CA GLY A 53 6.66 10.83 -3.42
C GLY A 53 5.48 11.76 -3.74
N MET A 54 4.96 12.43 -2.71
CA MET A 54 3.88 13.40 -2.85
C MET A 54 3.97 14.51 -1.79
N TYR A 55 3.35 15.64 -2.04
CA TYR A 55 3.06 16.68 -1.06
C TYR A 55 1.63 16.51 -0.54
N LEU A 56 1.44 16.63 0.78
CA LEU A 56 0.13 16.93 1.35
C LEU A 56 -0.10 18.43 1.25
N LYS A 57 -1.24 18.83 0.69
CA LYS A 57 -1.70 20.22 0.72
C LYS A 57 -2.43 20.47 2.04
N VAL A 58 -1.92 21.42 2.82
CA VAL A 58 -2.50 21.80 4.11
C VAL A 58 -3.12 23.19 4.00
N ALA A 59 -4.39 23.29 4.37
CA ALA A 59 -5.12 24.55 4.47
C ALA A 59 -5.90 24.57 5.80
N ARG A 60 -5.82 25.68 6.54
CA ARG A 60 -6.48 25.88 7.84
C ARG A 60 -6.22 24.73 8.82
N GLY A 61 -4.97 24.24 8.84
CA GLY A 61 -4.54 23.12 9.68
C GLY A 61 -5.08 21.74 9.29
N ARG A 62 -5.75 21.61 8.14
CA ARG A 62 -6.32 20.35 7.63
C ARG A 62 -5.66 19.95 6.32
N VAL A 63 -5.61 18.65 6.06
CA VAL A 63 -5.15 18.12 4.77
C VAL A 63 -6.32 18.15 3.81
N VAL A 64 -6.16 18.91 2.73
CA VAL A 64 -7.23 19.17 1.74
C VAL A 64 -6.96 18.58 0.37
N GLY A 65 -5.74 18.08 0.15
CA GLY A 65 -5.38 17.43 -1.11
C GLY A 65 -3.98 16.85 -1.11
N VAL A 66 -3.58 16.34 -2.27
CA VAL A 66 -2.20 15.94 -2.56
C VAL A 66 -1.72 16.54 -3.86
N GLU A 67 -0.42 16.67 -3.99
CA GLU A 67 0.28 17.01 -5.23
C GLU A 67 1.41 16.00 -5.44
N PRO A 68 1.67 15.54 -6.67
CA PRO A 68 2.80 14.67 -6.92
C PRO A 68 4.13 15.42 -6.73
N ARG A 69 5.16 14.69 -6.32
CA ARG A 69 6.53 15.23 -6.28
C ARG A 69 7.25 14.98 -7.60
N GLU A 70 7.60 16.05 -8.30
CA GLU A 70 8.44 15.98 -9.51
C GLU A 70 9.89 15.65 -9.18
N ASP A 71 10.35 16.10 -8.00
CA ASP A 71 11.70 15.88 -7.49
C ASP A 71 11.94 14.43 -7.02
N PHE A 72 10.87 13.62 -6.89
CA PHE A 72 11.01 12.24 -6.43
C PHE A 72 11.32 11.29 -7.60
N PRO A 73 12.48 10.59 -7.57
CA PRO A 73 13.03 9.89 -8.74
C PRO A 73 12.24 8.67 -9.19
N LEU A 74 11.23 8.25 -8.43
CA LEU A 74 10.45 7.07 -8.77
C LEU A 74 9.20 7.40 -9.58
N ASN A 75 8.46 8.43 -9.18
CA ASN A 75 7.19 8.76 -9.79
C ASN A 75 7.24 9.98 -10.70
N HIS A 76 8.30 10.81 -10.65
CA HIS A 76 8.50 11.91 -11.60
C HIS A 76 7.23 12.75 -11.85
N GLY A 77 6.55 13.17 -10.78
CA GLY A 77 5.33 13.96 -10.91
C GLY A 77 4.05 13.13 -11.21
N MET A 78 4.10 11.80 -11.24
CA MET A 78 2.92 10.95 -11.45
C MET A 78 2.33 10.43 -10.15
N LEU A 79 1.00 10.30 -10.10
CA LEU A 79 0.28 9.55 -9.07
C LEU A 79 -0.83 8.72 -9.70
N CYS A 80 -1.02 7.49 -9.23
CA CYS A 80 -2.16 6.67 -9.62
C CYS A 80 -3.45 7.14 -8.89
N PRO A 81 -4.65 6.66 -9.28
CA PRO A 81 -5.91 7.05 -8.64
C PRO A 81 -5.96 6.83 -7.12
N LYS A 82 -5.25 5.80 -6.61
CA LYS A 82 -5.11 5.59 -5.15
C LYS A 82 -4.30 6.71 -4.51
N GLY A 83 -3.17 7.06 -5.12
CA GLY A 83 -2.29 8.13 -4.62
C GLY A 83 -2.98 9.49 -4.60
N SER A 84 -3.69 9.86 -5.67
CA SER A 84 -4.38 11.15 -5.78
C SER A 84 -5.52 11.33 -4.78
N THR A 85 -6.08 10.23 -4.25
CA THR A 85 -7.18 10.24 -3.27
C THR A 85 -6.75 9.88 -1.85
N ALA A 86 -5.45 9.61 -1.61
CA ALA A 86 -4.94 9.11 -0.34
C ALA A 86 -5.30 10.00 0.87
N TYR A 87 -5.33 11.33 0.67
CA TYR A 87 -5.62 12.30 1.72
C TYR A 87 -7.04 12.18 2.30
N GLN A 88 -7.99 11.62 1.54
CA GLN A 88 -9.39 11.50 1.96
C GLN A 88 -9.55 10.61 3.21
N THR A 89 -8.61 9.69 3.43
CA THR A 89 -8.60 8.81 4.61
C THR A 89 -8.29 9.53 5.92
N ALA A 90 -7.58 10.67 5.86
CA ALA A 90 -7.12 11.37 7.05
C ALA A 90 -8.28 11.97 7.87
N HIS A 91 -9.34 12.44 7.19
CA HIS A 91 -10.46 13.13 7.80
C HIS A 91 -11.81 12.47 7.48
N HIS A 92 -11.79 11.17 7.17
CA HIS A 92 -13.01 10.43 6.87
C HIS A 92 -13.96 10.43 8.08
N PRO A 93 -15.28 10.64 7.91
CA PRO A 93 -16.26 10.65 9.01
C PRO A 93 -16.22 9.39 9.90
N ASP A 94 -16.04 8.22 9.29
CA ASP A 94 -15.96 6.93 10.00
C ASP A 94 -14.62 6.69 10.73
N ARG A 95 -13.68 7.65 10.73
CA ARG A 95 -12.38 7.46 11.37
C ARG A 95 -12.56 7.26 12.88
N LEU A 96 -12.02 6.17 13.42
CA LEU A 96 -12.02 5.92 14.86
C LEU A 96 -11.19 6.99 15.57
N THR A 97 -11.83 7.73 16.48
CA THR A 97 -11.22 8.84 17.24
C THR A 97 -11.04 8.53 18.73
N ARG A 98 -11.61 7.42 19.20
CA ARG A 98 -11.53 6.96 20.60
C ARG A 98 -11.52 5.42 20.66
N PRO A 99 -10.99 4.83 21.74
CA PRO A 99 -11.12 3.40 22.00
C PRO A 99 -12.58 2.95 22.09
N LEU A 100 -12.82 1.70 21.70
CA LEU A 100 -14.12 1.03 21.75
C LEU A 100 -13.94 -0.36 22.36
N MET A 101 -14.74 -0.71 23.36
CA MET A 101 -14.60 -1.94 24.14
C MET A 101 -15.93 -2.70 24.22
N GLY A 102 -15.88 -4.03 24.12
CA GLY A 102 -17.02 -4.91 24.41
C GLY A 102 -16.99 -5.34 25.87
N ARG A 103 -17.95 -4.90 26.67
CA ARG A 103 -17.96 -5.10 28.14
C ARG A 103 -18.65 -6.38 28.59
N HIS A 104 -19.53 -6.94 27.77
CA HIS A 104 -20.42 -8.05 28.14
C HIS A 104 -20.08 -9.35 27.42
N GLY A 105 -18.79 -9.57 27.16
CA GLY A 105 -18.28 -10.78 26.52
C GLY A 105 -18.29 -10.72 24.99
N LYS A 106 -18.00 -11.87 24.39
CA LYS A 106 -17.86 -12.03 22.93
C LYS A 106 -19.18 -11.66 22.25
N ASN A 107 -19.11 -10.79 21.24
CA ASN A 107 -20.25 -10.26 20.48
C ASN A 107 -21.12 -9.21 21.20
N SER A 108 -20.71 -8.72 22.37
CA SER A 108 -21.36 -7.54 22.96
C SER A 108 -21.15 -6.29 22.09
N PRO A 109 -22.10 -5.35 22.05
CA PRO A 109 -21.91 -4.08 21.38
C PRO A 109 -20.63 -3.38 21.86
N LEU A 110 -19.88 -2.81 20.92
CA LEU A 110 -18.72 -1.99 21.25
C LEU A 110 -19.19 -0.63 21.80
N GLU A 111 -18.63 -0.26 22.94
CA GLU A 111 -18.93 0.98 23.66
C GLU A 111 -17.69 1.88 23.77
N PRO A 112 -17.83 3.22 23.73
CA PRO A 112 -16.74 4.15 24.01
C PRO A 112 -16.01 3.87 25.33
N ALA A 113 -14.68 3.99 25.30
CA ALA A 113 -13.82 3.89 26.47
C ALA A 113 -12.72 4.98 26.46
N SER A 114 -12.12 5.24 27.62
CA SER A 114 -10.91 6.07 27.70
C SER A 114 -9.67 5.27 27.26
N TRP A 115 -8.57 5.97 26.97
CA TRP A 115 -7.30 5.30 26.66
C TRP A 115 -6.75 4.53 27.85
N ASP A 116 -6.79 5.12 29.04
CA ASP A 116 -6.28 4.47 30.26
C ASP A 116 -7.08 3.19 30.56
N GLU A 117 -8.41 3.26 30.52
CA GLU A 117 -9.26 2.09 30.73
C GLU A 117 -8.97 0.96 29.74
N ALA A 118 -8.85 1.30 28.45
CA ALA A 118 -8.58 0.33 27.40
C ALA A 118 -7.21 -0.33 27.57
N LEU A 119 -6.17 0.47 27.84
CA LEU A 119 -4.80 -0.01 27.99
C LEU A 119 -4.61 -0.82 29.28
N ASP A 120 -5.19 -0.37 30.40
CA ASP A 120 -5.16 -1.10 31.67
C ASP A 120 -5.87 -2.45 31.55
N THR A 121 -7.03 -2.47 30.90
CA THR A 121 -7.75 -3.73 30.66
C THR A 121 -6.94 -4.70 29.81
N ILE A 122 -6.30 -4.23 28.73
CA ILE A 122 -5.44 -5.05 27.87
C ILE A 122 -4.26 -5.61 28.68
N ALA A 123 -3.57 -4.75 29.43
CA ALA A 123 -2.40 -5.16 30.23
C ALA A 123 -2.76 -6.21 31.29
N GLN A 124 -3.83 -5.96 32.06
CA GLN A 124 -4.31 -6.89 33.08
C GLN A 124 -4.71 -8.25 32.48
N ARG A 125 -5.42 -8.23 31.34
CA ARG A 125 -5.84 -9.47 30.66
C ARG A 125 -4.65 -10.25 30.11
N PHE A 126 -3.66 -9.57 29.52
CA PHE A 126 -2.44 -10.23 29.05
C PHE A 126 -1.69 -10.87 30.21
N GLN A 127 -1.48 -10.16 31.32
CA GLN A 127 -0.80 -10.69 32.50
C GLN A 127 -1.53 -11.90 33.10
N ALA A 128 -2.85 -11.83 33.24
CA ALA A 128 -3.66 -12.93 33.77
C ALA A 128 -3.57 -14.18 32.87
N LEU A 129 -3.73 -14.01 31.55
CA LEU A 129 -3.63 -15.11 30.60
C LEU A 129 -2.24 -15.73 30.57
N GLN A 130 -1.18 -14.91 30.66
CA GLN A 130 0.19 -15.42 30.68
C GLN A 130 0.53 -16.15 31.99
N ALA A 131 -0.06 -15.74 33.12
CA ALA A 131 0.07 -16.46 34.38
C ALA A 131 -0.59 -17.85 34.33
N GLU A 132 -1.69 -17.99 33.59
CA GLU A 132 -2.44 -19.25 33.48
C GLU A 132 -1.92 -20.17 32.37
N HIS A 133 -1.53 -19.61 31.22
CA HIS A 133 -1.25 -20.37 30.00
C HIS A 133 0.18 -20.19 29.46
N GLY A 134 1.02 -19.43 30.16
CA GLY A 134 2.37 -19.11 29.74
C GLY A 134 2.45 -17.99 28.71
N ARG A 135 3.68 -17.53 28.42
CA ARG A 135 3.90 -16.30 27.62
C ARG A 135 3.39 -16.38 26.18
N ASP A 136 3.43 -17.58 25.59
CA ASP A 136 3.06 -17.84 24.20
C ASP A 136 1.54 -17.88 23.97
N CYS A 137 0.71 -17.74 25.01
CA CYS A 137 -0.74 -17.62 24.84
C CYS A 137 -1.18 -16.29 24.18
N VAL A 138 -0.28 -15.29 24.16
CA VAL A 138 -0.48 -14.00 23.48
C VAL A 138 0.34 -13.99 22.20
N SER A 139 -0.26 -13.54 21.10
CA SER A 139 0.43 -13.34 19.82
C SER A 139 0.25 -11.91 19.32
N VAL A 140 1.24 -11.42 18.57
CA VAL A 140 1.21 -10.10 17.95
C VAL A 140 1.11 -10.25 16.45
N PHE A 141 0.06 -9.68 15.86
CA PHE A 141 -0.12 -9.58 14.41
C PHE A 141 -0.05 -8.12 13.98
N SER A 142 1.06 -7.73 13.35
CA SER A 142 1.34 -6.36 12.94
C SER A 142 0.99 -6.10 11.45
N GLY A 143 1.29 -4.89 10.97
CA GLY A 143 1.01 -4.47 9.60
C GLY A 143 2.20 -3.79 8.92
N SER A 144 2.42 -4.14 7.64
CA SER A 144 3.42 -3.53 6.76
C SER A 144 3.09 -2.09 6.32
N SER A 145 1.88 -1.61 6.60
CA SER A 145 1.47 -0.22 6.37
C SER A 145 1.91 0.74 7.49
N THR A 146 2.72 0.26 8.44
CA THR A 146 3.29 1.09 9.51
C THR A 146 4.70 1.56 9.14
N THR A 147 5.21 2.55 9.86
CA THR A 147 6.59 3.03 9.65
C THR A 147 7.60 1.98 10.12
N ASN A 148 8.84 2.06 9.64
CA ASN A 148 9.90 1.13 10.03
C ASN A 148 10.12 1.11 11.55
N GLU A 149 10.04 2.26 12.20
CA GLU A 149 10.19 2.40 13.66
C GLU A 149 9.05 1.69 14.39
N LYS A 150 7.82 1.77 13.87
CA LYS A 150 6.65 1.08 14.44
C LYS A 150 6.72 -0.43 14.20
N CYS A 151 7.17 -0.88 13.03
CA CYS A 151 7.46 -2.28 12.78
C CYS A 151 8.49 -2.82 13.78
N TYR A 152 9.59 -2.08 13.98
CA TYR A 152 10.64 -2.45 14.92
C TYR A 152 10.14 -2.49 16.36
N ILE A 153 9.37 -1.47 16.79
CA ILE A 153 8.85 -1.42 18.17
C ILE A 153 7.81 -2.52 18.43
N MET A 154 7.02 -2.95 17.43
CA MET A 154 6.15 -4.13 17.59
C MET A 154 6.93 -5.41 17.79
N GLY A 155 8.03 -5.59 17.03
CA GLY A 155 8.92 -6.74 17.20
C GLY A 155 9.54 -6.78 18.60
N LYS A 156 9.95 -5.62 19.14
CA LYS A 156 10.45 -5.47 20.52
C LYS A 156 9.36 -5.70 21.55
N PHE A 157 8.16 -5.14 21.34
CA PHE A 157 7.03 -5.33 22.23
C PHE A 157 6.69 -6.80 22.40
N ALA A 158 6.60 -7.55 21.29
CA ALA A 158 6.34 -8.99 21.33
C ALA A 158 7.42 -9.77 22.09
N ARG A 159 8.70 -9.54 21.76
CA ARG A 159 9.82 -10.36 22.28
C ARG A 159 10.31 -9.95 23.67
N VAL A 160 10.27 -8.66 23.98
CA VAL A 160 10.84 -8.10 25.22
C VAL A 160 9.75 -7.87 26.26
N ALA A 161 8.66 -7.20 25.88
CA ALA A 161 7.61 -6.84 26.85
C ALA A 161 6.67 -8.03 27.13
N LEU A 162 6.17 -8.67 26.07
CA LEU A 162 5.28 -9.83 26.21
C LEU A 162 6.06 -11.15 26.38
N GLY A 163 7.28 -11.22 25.88
CA GLY A 163 8.10 -12.44 25.93
C GLY A 163 7.50 -13.62 25.15
N THR A 164 6.68 -13.33 24.12
CA THR A 164 6.08 -14.34 23.23
C THR A 164 6.97 -14.55 22.00
N ARG A 165 7.07 -15.79 21.54
CA ARG A 165 7.70 -16.09 20.24
C ARG A 165 6.76 -15.82 19.06
N HIS A 166 5.46 -15.68 19.32
CA HIS A 166 4.43 -15.52 18.30
C HIS A 166 4.26 -14.06 17.88
N CYS A 167 5.02 -13.68 16.86
CA CYS A 167 4.94 -12.37 16.22
C CYS A 167 4.98 -12.54 14.71
N ASP A 168 3.93 -12.10 14.01
CA ASP A 168 3.87 -12.10 12.55
C ASP A 168 3.18 -10.84 12.02
N TYR A 169 3.09 -10.69 10.71
CA TYR A 169 2.42 -9.58 10.03
C TYR A 169 1.88 -10.01 8.67
N ASN A 170 1.08 -9.13 8.05
CA ASN A 170 0.45 -9.42 6.76
C ASN A 170 1.43 -9.78 5.62
N GLY A 171 2.72 -9.44 5.72
CA GLY A 171 3.73 -9.82 4.74
C GLY A 171 4.00 -11.33 4.65
N ARG A 172 3.63 -12.12 5.66
CA ARG A 172 3.64 -13.59 5.59
C ARG A 172 2.89 -14.13 4.39
N LEU A 173 1.78 -13.48 4.03
CA LEU A 173 0.90 -13.90 2.93
C LEU A 173 1.38 -13.43 1.54
N CYS A 174 2.40 -12.57 1.49
CA CYS A 174 2.81 -11.91 0.25
C CYS A 174 4.29 -12.16 -0.06
N MET A 175 5.19 -11.80 0.85
CA MET A 175 6.63 -11.74 0.57
C MET A 175 7.39 -12.98 1.02
N SER A 176 6.81 -13.85 1.86
CA SER A 176 7.52 -14.97 2.49
C SER A 176 8.13 -15.94 1.47
N SER A 177 7.42 -16.27 0.39
CA SER A 177 7.94 -17.13 -0.69
C SER A 177 9.10 -16.47 -1.44
N ALA A 178 9.00 -15.17 -1.71
CA ALA A 178 10.04 -14.43 -2.42
C ALA A 178 11.32 -14.29 -1.59
N THR A 179 11.17 -14.00 -0.28
CA THR A 179 12.30 -13.98 0.67
C THR A 179 12.97 -15.35 0.74
N GLY A 180 12.21 -16.42 0.96
CA GLY A 180 12.78 -17.77 1.04
C GLY A 180 13.47 -18.23 -0.25
N ALA A 181 12.98 -17.83 -1.42
CA ALA A 181 13.65 -18.09 -2.68
C ALA A 181 14.95 -17.28 -2.83
N SER A 182 14.90 -15.97 -2.52
CA SER A 182 16.06 -15.07 -2.65
C SER A 182 17.19 -15.47 -1.71
N GLU A 183 16.87 -15.83 -0.47
CA GLU A 183 17.86 -16.34 0.49
C GLU A 183 18.53 -17.64 0.00
N ARG A 184 17.76 -18.57 -0.56
CA ARG A 184 18.32 -19.83 -1.08
C ARG A 184 19.16 -19.64 -2.33
N SER A 185 18.78 -18.72 -3.20
CA SER A 185 19.45 -18.50 -4.49
C SER A 185 20.63 -17.53 -4.40
N LEU A 186 20.52 -16.48 -3.59
CA LEU A 186 21.46 -15.35 -3.55
C LEU A 186 22.04 -15.09 -2.16
N GLY A 187 21.56 -15.76 -1.11
CA GLY A 187 22.01 -15.53 0.27
C GLY A 187 21.54 -14.20 0.88
N ILE A 188 20.68 -13.45 0.18
CA ILE A 188 20.17 -12.14 0.61
C ILE A 188 18.65 -12.03 0.40
N ASP A 189 17.96 -11.33 1.29
CA ASP A 189 16.54 -10.97 1.11
C ASP A 189 16.41 -9.69 0.26
N ARG A 190 15.30 -9.61 -0.50
CA ARG A 190 14.89 -8.51 -1.41
C ARG A 190 15.75 -8.30 -2.66
N ALA A 191 15.18 -7.51 -3.57
CA ALA A 191 15.71 -7.27 -4.91
C ALA A 191 17.12 -6.68 -4.86
N ALA A 192 18.00 -7.23 -5.68
CA ALA A 192 19.39 -6.78 -5.79
C ALA A 192 19.53 -5.39 -6.44
N ASN A 193 18.50 -4.91 -7.16
CA ASN A 193 18.61 -3.73 -8.01
C ASN A 193 17.54 -2.68 -7.68
N PRO A 194 17.90 -1.38 -7.63
CA PRO A 194 16.94 -0.29 -7.50
C PRO A 194 16.12 -0.10 -8.78
N ILE A 195 14.92 0.50 -8.65
CA ILE A 195 14.07 0.81 -9.82
C ILE A 195 14.76 1.78 -10.79
N SER A 196 15.68 2.62 -10.31
CA SER A 196 16.49 3.48 -11.18
C SER A 196 17.31 2.70 -12.21
N ASP A 197 17.75 1.49 -11.88
CA ASP A 197 18.51 0.64 -12.79
C ASP A 197 17.62 0.10 -13.90
N MET A 198 16.36 -0.20 -13.60
CA MET A 198 15.37 -0.61 -14.62
C MET A 198 15.23 0.45 -15.72
N LEU A 199 15.17 1.74 -15.37
CA LEU A 199 15.04 2.82 -16.36
C LEU A 199 16.27 2.96 -17.25
N ARG A 200 17.47 2.70 -16.70
CA ARG A 200 18.74 2.77 -17.44
C ARG A 200 18.99 1.54 -18.30
N ILE A 201 18.73 0.36 -17.76
CA ILE A 201 19.09 -0.93 -18.38
C ILE A 201 18.12 -1.28 -19.51
N LEU A 202 16.86 -0.88 -19.43
CA LEU A 202 15.86 -1.24 -20.45
C LEU A 202 16.01 -0.49 -21.78
N GLN A 203 16.88 0.53 -21.85
CA GLN A 203 17.21 1.18 -23.12
C GLN A 203 17.90 0.18 -24.06
N GLY A 204 17.11 -0.39 -24.96
CA GLY A 204 17.56 -1.35 -25.96
C GLY A 204 17.80 -2.78 -25.46
N ARG A 205 17.11 -3.20 -24.39
CA ARG A 205 17.18 -4.57 -23.87
C ARG A 205 15.79 -5.19 -23.68
N ILE A 206 15.76 -6.51 -23.60
CA ILE A 206 14.55 -7.30 -23.35
C ILE A 206 14.21 -7.26 -21.85
N ALA A 207 13.00 -6.83 -21.51
CA ALA A 207 12.42 -7.04 -20.18
C ALA A 207 11.63 -8.35 -20.13
N LEU A 208 11.59 -9.00 -18.97
CA LEU A 208 10.64 -10.07 -18.70
C LEU A 208 9.83 -9.64 -17.48
N VAL A 209 8.51 -9.45 -17.65
CA VAL A 209 7.61 -8.98 -16.60
C VAL A 209 6.60 -10.08 -16.27
N GLN A 210 6.51 -10.49 -15.01
CA GLN A 210 5.48 -11.47 -14.62
C GLN A 210 4.15 -10.75 -14.31
N GLY A 211 3.02 -11.30 -14.78
CA GLY A 211 1.76 -10.58 -14.97
C GLY A 211 1.07 -9.94 -13.75
N GLN A 212 1.45 -10.30 -12.52
CA GLN A 212 0.80 -9.71 -11.32
C GLN A 212 1.22 -8.26 -11.03
N VAL A 213 2.28 -7.77 -11.67
CA VAL A 213 2.78 -6.39 -11.49
C VAL A 213 1.81 -5.36 -12.10
N PHE A 214 1.01 -5.74 -13.10
CA PHE A 214 0.29 -4.79 -13.98
C PHE A 214 -0.83 -3.96 -13.32
N ILE A 215 -1.44 -4.44 -12.24
CA ILE A 215 -2.56 -3.72 -11.60
C ILE A 215 -2.12 -3.04 -10.30
N VAL A 216 -1.09 -3.57 -9.65
CA VAL A 216 -0.69 -3.16 -8.29
C VAL A 216 0.33 -2.02 -8.32
N ALA A 217 1.21 -1.96 -9.33
CA ALA A 217 2.32 -1.02 -9.43
C ALA A 217 2.23 -0.09 -10.66
N ILE A 218 1.12 0.66 -10.78
CA ILE A 218 0.79 1.52 -11.94
C ILE A 218 1.93 2.47 -12.34
N ILE A 219 2.62 3.09 -11.37
CA ILE A 219 3.72 4.02 -11.67
C ILE A 219 4.92 3.30 -12.30
N VAL A 220 5.27 2.09 -11.81
CA VAL A 220 6.36 1.30 -12.39
C VAL A 220 6.05 0.95 -13.84
N ILE A 221 4.79 0.63 -14.14
CA ILE A 221 4.35 0.35 -15.51
C ILE A 221 4.42 1.60 -16.37
N ALA A 222 3.90 2.74 -15.91
CA ALA A 222 3.99 3.99 -16.65
C ALA A 222 5.44 4.32 -17.02
N GLN A 223 6.37 4.08 -16.10
CA GLN A 223 7.81 4.21 -16.36
C GLN A 223 8.31 3.21 -17.43
N LEU A 224 7.89 1.94 -17.39
CA LEU A 224 8.20 0.97 -18.46
C LEU A 224 7.64 1.40 -19.83
N TRP A 225 6.45 2.00 -19.88
CA TRP A 225 5.87 2.55 -21.11
C TRP A 225 6.69 3.71 -21.68
N LEU A 226 7.18 4.60 -20.81
CA LEU A 226 8.03 5.73 -21.22
C LEU A 226 9.37 5.27 -21.81
N VAL A 227 9.97 4.20 -21.25
CA VAL A 227 11.26 3.67 -21.73
C VAL A 227 11.11 2.81 -22.98
N SER A 228 9.90 2.35 -23.32
CA SER A 228 9.67 1.40 -24.40
C SER A 228 9.29 2.01 -25.76
N ASP A 229 9.33 3.34 -25.92
CA ASP A 229 8.90 4.07 -27.14
C ASP A 229 7.47 3.74 -27.63
N ALA A 230 6.71 2.93 -26.90
CA ALA A 230 5.42 2.40 -27.32
C ALA A 230 4.37 3.51 -27.47
N LEU A 231 4.48 4.61 -26.71
CA LEU A 231 3.60 5.76 -26.85
C LEU A 231 3.87 6.54 -28.15
N TYR A 232 5.12 6.61 -28.60
CA TYR A 232 5.50 7.31 -29.83
C TYR A 232 5.12 6.49 -31.07
N GLU A 233 5.35 5.18 -31.08
CA GLU A 233 4.94 4.29 -32.20
C GLU A 233 3.40 4.19 -32.31
N LEU A 234 2.67 4.17 -31.18
CA LEU A 234 1.20 4.18 -31.17
C LEU A 234 0.61 5.51 -31.69
N LEU A 235 1.22 6.65 -31.35
CA LEU A 235 0.78 7.97 -31.81
C LEU A 235 1.27 8.32 -33.23
N SER A 236 2.39 7.74 -33.69
CA SER A 236 2.97 8.03 -35.01
C SER A 236 2.48 7.10 -36.13
N GLY A 237 1.63 6.12 -35.81
CA GLY A 237 1.05 5.18 -36.79
C GLY A 237 2.07 4.26 -37.45
N ARG A 238 3.33 4.28 -37.00
CA ARG A 238 4.38 3.36 -37.41
C ARG A 238 4.24 2.15 -36.48
N VAL A 239 3.71 1.05 -36.99
CA VAL A 239 3.68 -0.22 -36.26
C VAL A 239 4.86 -1.03 -36.77
N ALA A 240 6.05 -0.76 -36.25
CA ALA A 240 7.20 -1.61 -36.48
C ALA A 240 7.74 -2.14 -35.15
N SER A 241 7.32 -3.36 -34.81
CA SER A 241 7.90 -4.26 -33.78
C SER A 241 7.54 -4.05 -32.30
N LEU A 242 6.25 -3.88 -31.97
CA LEU A 242 5.74 -4.31 -30.66
C LEU A 242 5.25 -5.76 -30.75
N ALA A 243 6.14 -6.73 -30.52
CA ALA A 243 5.76 -8.14 -30.44
C ALA A 243 5.40 -8.50 -28.99
N TRP A 244 4.11 -8.58 -28.69
CA TRP A 244 3.62 -9.14 -27.43
C TRP A 244 3.67 -10.66 -27.51
N LEU A 245 4.64 -11.29 -26.83
CA LEU A 245 4.67 -12.74 -26.65
C LEU A 245 3.98 -13.09 -25.32
N ALA A 246 2.64 -13.15 -25.36
CA ALA A 246 1.87 -13.67 -24.24
C ALA A 246 1.98 -15.19 -24.20
N LEU A 247 2.92 -15.71 -23.40
CA LEU A 247 2.98 -17.14 -23.08
C LEU A 247 1.97 -17.44 -21.97
N ALA A 248 0.79 -17.91 -22.36
CA ALA A 248 -0.18 -18.44 -21.42
C ALA A 248 0.22 -19.87 -21.04
N SER A 249 0.63 -20.10 -19.79
CA SER A 249 0.75 -21.47 -19.27
C SER A 249 -0.58 -21.90 -18.65
N VAL A 250 -1.08 -23.07 -19.05
CA VAL A 250 -2.37 -23.65 -18.61
C VAL A 250 -2.23 -24.35 -17.24
N LEU A 251 -1.04 -24.37 -16.65
CA LEU A 251 -0.80 -24.93 -15.32
C LEU A 251 -0.88 -23.81 -14.26
N GLY A 252 -2.10 -23.57 -13.78
CA GLY A 252 -2.42 -22.94 -12.49
C GLY A 252 -1.63 -21.67 -12.11
N PHE A 253 -2.26 -20.50 -12.31
CA PHE A 253 -1.91 -19.22 -11.67
C PHE A 253 -0.64 -18.46 -12.11
N ALA A 254 -0.05 -18.74 -13.27
CA ALA A 254 1.02 -17.91 -13.82
C ALA A 254 0.72 -17.43 -15.25
N LEU A 255 -0.16 -16.43 -15.39
CA LEU A 255 -0.11 -15.55 -16.56
C LEU A 255 1.19 -14.74 -16.49
N ALA A 256 2.25 -15.27 -17.09
CA ALA A 256 3.47 -14.51 -17.35
C ALA A 256 3.26 -13.76 -18.68
N LEU A 257 2.90 -12.47 -18.60
CA LEU A 257 2.88 -11.62 -19.78
C LEU A 257 4.33 -11.22 -20.11
N ILE A 258 5.01 -12.00 -20.93
CA ILE A 258 6.38 -11.69 -21.35
C ILE A 258 6.33 -10.51 -22.34
N VAL A 259 6.68 -9.32 -21.85
CA VAL A 259 6.76 -8.11 -22.67
C VAL A 259 8.20 -7.90 -23.11
N VAL A 260 8.50 -8.32 -24.34
CA VAL A 260 9.81 -8.11 -24.96
C VAL A 260 9.87 -6.70 -25.54
N PHE A 261 10.73 -5.86 -25.00
CA PHE A 261 11.08 -4.57 -25.60
C PHE A 261 12.27 -4.76 -26.54
N TRP A 262 12.13 -4.35 -27.81
CA TRP A 262 13.17 -4.50 -28.82
C TRP A 262 13.88 -3.15 -29.06
N PRO A 263 15.23 -3.08 -29.05
CA PRO A 263 15.96 -1.87 -29.44
C PRO A 263 15.66 -1.46 -30.88
N ARG A 264 15.57 -0.16 -31.17
CA ARG A 264 15.80 0.37 -32.53
C ARG A 264 17.09 -0.26 -33.09
N ARG A 265 17.04 -0.87 -34.28
CA ARG A 265 18.20 -0.81 -35.17
C ARG A 265 18.47 0.68 -35.37
N ARG A 266 19.71 1.15 -35.14
CA ARG A 266 20.12 2.45 -35.66
C ARG A 266 19.77 2.44 -37.14
N ILE A 267 18.75 3.20 -37.53
CA ILE A 267 18.63 3.63 -38.90
C ILE A 267 19.76 4.64 -39.03
N GLU A 268 20.82 4.24 -39.72
CA GLU A 268 21.84 5.18 -40.18
C GLU A 268 21.08 6.29 -40.92
N GLU A 269 21.25 7.54 -40.46
CA GLU A 269 20.79 8.72 -41.20
C GLU A 269 21.50 8.74 -42.57
N PRO A 270 20.81 9.26 -43.61
CA PRO A 270 20.96 8.83 -45.01
C PRO A 270 22.35 8.99 -45.64
#